data_AF-A0AAU1PME1-F1
#
_entry.id   AF-A0AAU1PME1-F1
#
_cell.length_a   1.000
_cell.length_b   1.000
_cell.length_c   1.000
_cell.angle_alpha   90.00
_cell.angle_beta   90.00
_cell.angle_gamma   90.00
#
_symmetry.space_group_name_H-M   'P 1'
#
loop_
_entity.id
_entity.type
_entity.pdbx_description
1 polymer ?
#
loop_
_entity_poly.entity_id
_entity_poly.type
_entity_poly.pdbx_seq_one_letter_code
_entity_poly.pdbx_strand_id
1 'polypeptide(L)'
;MSGSAYGGGGGHPADGGDEPRVPYQREQRSAPDDVAYGPLARRDPVPLPSRPAGEPPSSQAKDAPELPHYDHATLKSLLGAWALSACSRDEALAVEVHLTDCATCAEEALRLRNAVGLLHQEDSLDLNPLLRARVLEGCLGRRPARIPVPEWAGPYDAEAARLDALLRDLGDSYWKEPVRMQWFDGAPVSQQYTVGQVIAHLSAVDSLVSRALGLPGHGREQPRSRTGTAAAGRGRPRRGRGEADLPVDPWQRTAAHWESRKRLPGATLRSLWREQTHNLVRTVSFAGRGVGGLSVEYGSFSLPLRDAFLDRAFECWIHATDIAEAVDYPYDPPAPRHLHRMIDLAARLLPTALADRRRAGLTMSSSRLVAAGSPGRSLLLEIEGDGGGDWYLSLDSPGAVASKDETVAHVAMDGVEFCRLAAGHVKPEEIAAGQLGDRDVIRDVLFAAASLSRL
;
A
#
# COMPACT_ATOMS: atom_id res chain seq x y z
N MET A 1 42.01 44.90 -29.52
CA MET A 1 41.78 46.23 -28.95
C MET A 1 40.38 46.21 -28.37
N SER A 2 40.07 46.36 -27.09
CA SER A 2 40.74 46.62 -25.80
C SER A 2 39.79 45.96 -24.77
N GLY A 3 40.12 45.49 -23.56
CA GLY A 3 41.23 45.61 -22.63
C GLY A 3 40.72 45.06 -21.28
N SER A 4 41.64 44.56 -20.46
CA SER A 4 41.48 43.62 -19.33
C SER A 4 41.15 44.19 -17.93
N ALA A 5 41.01 43.25 -16.97
CA ALA A 5 41.33 43.26 -15.52
C ALA A 5 40.08 43.16 -14.61
N TYR A 6 39.95 42.29 -13.60
CA TYR A 6 40.85 41.58 -12.66
C TYR A 6 40.30 40.13 -12.42
N GLY A 7 41.02 39.02 -12.14
CA GLY A 7 42.13 38.73 -11.20
C GLY A 7 41.58 38.57 -9.77
N GLY A 8 41.63 37.47 -9.01
CA GLY A 8 42.26 36.15 -9.07
C GLY A 8 42.43 35.64 -7.61
N GLY A 9 42.28 34.34 -7.36
CA GLY A 9 42.60 33.68 -6.08
C GLY A 9 41.65 32.50 -5.84
N GLY A 10 42.04 31.22 -5.83
CA GLY A 10 43.34 30.60 -5.57
C GLY A 10 43.28 29.88 -4.24
N GLY A 11 42.75 28.65 -4.21
CA GLY A 11 42.65 27.84 -2.98
C GLY A 11 42.72 26.35 -3.27
N HIS A 12 43.72 25.68 -2.68
CA HIS A 12 43.84 24.23 -2.58
C HIS A 12 44.68 23.89 -1.32
N PRO A 13 44.71 22.64 -0.82
CA PRO A 13 44.02 22.23 0.43
C PRO A 13 44.95 21.63 1.51
N ALA A 14 44.44 21.44 2.74
CA ALA A 14 44.82 20.44 3.77
C ALA A 14 43.93 20.65 5.01
N ASP A 15 43.08 19.71 5.42
CA ASP A 15 43.30 18.52 6.27
C ASP A 15 43.06 18.79 7.77
N GLY A 16 42.34 17.88 8.45
CA GLY A 16 42.23 17.79 9.91
C GLY A 16 40.83 17.90 10.54
N GLY A 17 40.21 16.75 10.81
CA GLY A 17 39.75 16.37 12.16
C GLY A 17 38.42 16.87 12.74
N ASP A 18 37.55 15.88 13.00
CA ASP A 18 36.74 15.67 14.23
C ASP A 18 35.28 16.19 14.39
N GLU A 19 34.40 15.18 14.47
CA GLU A 19 33.04 15.03 15.02
C GLU A 19 31.83 15.92 14.62
N PRO A 20 30.67 15.31 14.27
CA PRO A 20 29.42 16.04 14.06
C PRO A 20 28.71 16.37 15.38
N ARG A 21 28.62 17.68 15.69
CA ARG A 21 27.77 18.25 16.75
C ARG A 21 26.28 17.93 16.50
N VAL A 22 25.66 17.22 17.44
CA VAL A 22 24.20 17.05 17.56
C VAL A 22 23.57 18.36 18.07
N PRO A 23 22.56 18.95 17.40
CA PRO A 23 21.88 20.14 17.92
C PRO A 23 20.99 19.81 19.12
N TYR A 24 21.23 20.50 20.23
CA TYR A 24 20.40 20.52 21.44
C TYR A 24 18.96 20.97 21.11
N GLN A 25 17.96 20.14 21.43
CA GLN A 25 16.56 20.54 21.38
C GLN A 25 16.27 21.52 22.51
N ARG A 26 15.87 22.73 22.15
CA ARG A 26 15.37 23.75 23.07
C ARG A 26 13.94 23.38 23.46
N GLU A 27 13.73 23.07 24.74
CA GLU A 27 12.41 22.97 25.34
C GLU A 27 11.66 24.30 25.15
N GLN A 28 10.52 24.24 24.45
CA GLN A 28 9.52 25.30 24.48
C GLN A 28 8.22 24.70 25.02
N ARG A 29 8.00 24.94 26.32
CA ARG A 29 6.68 24.95 26.92
C ARG A 29 5.86 26.07 26.28
N SER A 30 4.68 25.75 25.77
CA SER A 30 3.47 26.61 25.75
C SER A 30 2.28 25.80 25.22
N ALA A 31 1.38 25.40 26.11
CA ALA A 31 -0.06 25.23 25.92
C ALA A 31 -0.74 26.31 26.79
N PRO A 32 -2.06 26.63 26.72
CA PRO A 32 -3.21 25.84 26.20
C PRO A 32 -4.20 26.70 25.34
N ASP A 33 -5.28 26.16 24.73
CA ASP A 33 -6.62 26.05 25.37
C ASP A 33 -7.57 25.00 24.71
N ASP A 34 -8.26 24.29 25.60
CA ASP A 34 -9.58 23.63 25.61
C ASP A 34 -10.24 23.08 24.34
N VAL A 35 -10.43 21.75 24.35
CA VAL A 35 -11.41 21.00 23.54
C VAL A 35 -12.52 20.53 24.49
N ALA A 36 -13.72 21.10 24.36
CA ALA A 36 -14.91 20.60 25.05
C ALA A 36 -15.66 19.60 24.15
N TYR A 37 -15.82 18.36 24.66
CA TYR A 37 -16.72 17.36 24.13
C TYR A 37 -18.18 17.74 24.46
N GLY A 38 -19.07 17.70 23.46
CA GLY A 38 -20.53 17.83 23.64
C GLY A 38 -21.27 16.54 23.24
N PRO A 39 -22.45 16.24 23.81
CA PRO A 39 -23.05 14.90 23.83
C PRO A 39 -24.08 14.64 22.71
N LEU A 40 -24.39 13.34 22.56
CA LEU A 40 -25.35 12.68 21.66
C LEU A 40 -26.63 13.46 21.34
N ALA A 41 -26.96 13.56 20.04
CA ALA A 41 -28.20 14.15 19.55
C ALA A 41 -29.42 13.23 19.79
N ARG A 42 -30.46 13.76 20.46
CA ARG A 42 -31.85 13.31 20.37
C ARG A 42 -32.77 14.50 20.07
N ARG A 43 -33.49 14.36 18.95
CA ARG A 43 -34.78 14.95 18.49
C ARG A 43 -35.04 16.45 18.63
N ASP A 44 -35.53 16.99 17.50
CA ASP A 44 -35.82 18.38 17.18
C ASP A 44 -36.91 19.05 18.02
N PRO A 45 -36.76 20.36 18.32
CA PRO A 45 -37.87 21.24 18.67
C PRO A 45 -38.19 22.32 17.61
N VAL A 46 -39.48 22.66 17.57
CA VAL A 46 -40.23 23.59 16.70
C VAL A 46 -39.80 25.08 16.86
N PRO A 47 -39.90 25.93 15.82
CA PRO A 47 -39.32 27.29 15.84
C PRO A 47 -40.25 28.37 16.42
N LEU A 48 -39.66 29.34 17.13
CA LEU A 48 -40.28 30.60 17.58
C LEU A 48 -39.31 31.79 17.39
N PRO A 49 -39.80 33.05 17.34
CA PRO A 49 -39.37 34.05 16.37
C PRO A 49 -38.24 34.98 16.83
N SER A 50 -37.53 35.52 15.83
CA SER A 50 -36.38 36.41 15.92
C SER A 50 -36.66 37.78 16.56
N ARG A 51 -35.69 38.29 17.34
CA ARG A 51 -35.60 39.69 17.78
C ARG A 51 -34.16 40.22 17.64
N PRO A 52 -33.99 41.56 17.51
CA PRO A 52 -32.97 42.17 16.66
C PRO A 52 -31.60 42.36 17.31
N ALA A 53 -30.59 42.52 16.47
CA ALA A 53 -29.19 42.75 16.80
C ALA A 53 -29.00 43.97 17.72
N GLY A 54 -28.36 43.74 18.86
CA GLY A 54 -27.79 44.78 19.73
C GLY A 54 -26.26 44.73 19.67
N GLU A 55 -25.64 45.91 19.61
CA GLU A 55 -24.19 46.17 19.57
C GLU A 55 -23.41 45.50 20.70
N PRO A 56 -22.10 45.19 20.49
CA PRO A 56 -21.29 44.52 21.50
C PRO A 56 -20.91 45.50 22.63
N PRO A 57 -21.07 45.12 23.92
CA PRO A 57 -20.53 45.92 25.01
C PRO A 57 -19.02 45.69 25.16
N SER A 58 -18.36 46.78 25.54
CA SER A 58 -16.93 46.94 25.82
C SER A 58 -16.34 45.89 26.76
N SER A 59 -15.11 45.49 26.47
CA SER A 59 -14.25 44.66 27.32
C SER A 59 -14.04 45.26 28.71
N GLN A 60 -14.65 44.64 29.72
CA GLN A 60 -14.18 44.73 31.10
C GLN A 60 -13.41 43.45 31.41
N ALA A 61 -12.13 43.58 31.75
CA ALA A 61 -11.34 42.52 32.32
C ALA A 61 -12.05 42.02 33.59
N LYS A 62 -12.56 40.79 33.53
CA LYS A 62 -13.05 40.08 34.71
C LYS A 62 -11.91 39.24 35.26
N ASP A 63 -11.71 39.43 36.56
CA ASP A 63 -10.80 38.80 37.49
C ASP A 63 -10.40 37.36 37.13
N ALA A 64 -9.10 37.07 37.24
CA ALA A 64 -8.61 35.70 37.26
C ALA A 64 -9.34 34.94 38.38
N PRO A 65 -9.73 33.66 38.17
CA PRO A 65 -10.40 32.89 39.20
C PRO A 65 -9.52 32.82 40.44
N GLU A 66 -9.96 33.49 41.50
CA GLU A 66 -9.33 33.43 42.81
C GLU A 66 -9.43 31.98 43.30
N LEU A 67 -8.29 31.31 43.39
CA LEU A 67 -8.26 29.92 43.86
C LEU A 67 -8.97 29.85 45.22
N PRO A 68 -9.86 28.86 45.43
CA PRO A 68 -10.52 28.73 46.72
C PRO A 68 -9.46 28.68 47.83
N HIS A 69 -9.59 29.58 48.81
CA HIS A 69 -8.67 29.62 49.93
C HIS A 69 -8.95 28.43 50.85
N TYR A 70 -8.16 27.38 50.71
CA TYR A 70 -8.15 26.24 51.61
C TYR A 70 -7.22 26.52 52.79
N ASP A 71 -7.63 26.10 53.98
CA ASP A 71 -6.70 26.08 55.11
C ASP A 71 -5.67 24.96 54.96
N HIS A 72 -4.58 25.06 55.71
CA HIS A 72 -3.49 24.08 55.66
C HIS A 72 -3.96 22.65 55.97
N ALA A 73 -4.93 22.49 56.88
CA ALA A 73 -5.46 21.19 57.25
C ALA A 73 -6.20 20.52 56.08
N THR A 74 -6.98 21.30 55.34
CA THR A 74 -7.69 20.82 54.14
C THR A 74 -6.70 20.44 53.04
N LEU A 75 -5.71 21.29 52.74
CA LEU A 75 -4.68 20.99 51.73
C LEU A 75 -3.85 19.76 52.10
N LYS A 76 -3.54 19.58 53.38
CA LYS A 76 -2.87 18.37 53.88
C LYS A 76 -3.73 17.11 53.71
N SER A 77 -5.05 17.22 53.91
CA SER A 77 -5.96 16.08 53.70
C SER A 77 -6.11 15.69 52.22
N LEU A 78 -5.92 16.63 51.30
CA LEU A 78 -5.99 16.42 49.85
C LEU A 78 -4.73 15.74 49.28
N LEU A 79 -3.62 15.65 50.02
CA LEU A 79 -2.36 15.09 49.51
C LEU A 79 -2.51 13.65 48.99
N GLY A 80 -3.35 12.84 49.64
CA GLY A 80 -3.62 11.46 49.20
C GLY A 80 -4.40 11.41 47.88
N ALA A 81 -5.46 12.21 47.75
CA ALA A 81 -6.24 12.31 46.52
C ALA A 81 -5.41 12.93 45.37
N TRP A 82 -4.58 13.92 45.68
CA TRP A 82 -3.66 14.54 44.74
C TRP A 82 -2.61 13.55 44.24
N ALA A 83 -2.04 12.72 45.13
CA ALA A 83 -1.09 11.68 44.76
C ALA A 83 -1.70 10.62 43.82
N LEU A 84 -3.02 10.36 43.93
CA LEU A 84 -3.78 9.46 43.07
C LEU A 84 -4.37 10.13 41.81
N SER A 85 -4.08 11.41 41.56
CA SER A 85 -4.69 12.20 40.48
C SER A 85 -6.24 12.23 40.54
N ALA A 86 -6.80 12.20 41.75
CA ALA A 86 -8.24 12.15 41.99
C ALA A 86 -8.84 13.51 42.45
N CYS A 87 -8.02 14.56 42.56
CA CYS A 87 -8.49 15.92 42.83
C CYS A 87 -9.15 16.56 41.59
N SER A 88 -10.07 17.50 41.80
CA SER A 88 -10.47 18.43 40.75
C SER A 88 -9.31 19.34 40.34
N ARG A 89 -9.45 20.03 39.19
CA ARG A 89 -8.41 20.93 38.66
C ARG A 89 -8.02 22.03 39.66
N ASP A 90 -9.00 22.63 40.33
CA ASP A 90 -8.78 23.73 41.27
C ASP A 90 -8.12 23.26 42.57
N GLU A 91 -8.54 22.08 43.08
CA GLU A 91 -7.90 21.45 44.25
C GLU A 91 -6.46 21.04 43.96
N ALA A 92 -6.19 20.49 42.77
CA ALA A 92 -4.84 20.10 42.38
C ALA A 92 -3.90 21.31 42.30
N LEU A 93 -4.36 22.40 41.68
CA LEU A 93 -3.59 23.64 41.60
C LEU A 93 -3.35 24.26 42.99
N ALA A 94 -4.35 24.25 43.87
CA ALA A 94 -4.21 24.74 45.23
C ALA A 94 -3.22 23.91 46.06
N VAL A 95 -3.21 22.59 45.91
CA VAL A 95 -2.22 21.71 46.53
C VAL A 95 -0.83 22.00 45.96
N GLU A 96 -0.66 22.11 44.64
CA GLU A 96 0.64 22.40 44.01
C GLU A 96 1.26 23.71 44.50
N VAL A 97 0.47 24.78 44.60
CA VAL A 97 0.90 26.05 45.20
C VAL A 97 1.27 25.84 46.67
N HIS A 98 0.48 25.09 47.44
CA HIS A 98 0.81 24.81 48.84
C HIS A 98 2.14 24.06 49.03
N LEU A 99 2.46 23.12 48.12
CA LEU A 99 3.69 22.33 48.19
C LEU A 99 4.95 23.18 47.97
N THR A 100 4.87 24.33 47.30
CA THR A 100 6.04 25.23 47.19
C THR A 100 6.36 25.92 48.51
N ASP A 101 5.35 26.12 49.35
CA ASP A 101 5.45 26.94 50.56
C ASP A 101 5.52 26.11 51.85
N CYS A 102 5.26 24.79 51.79
CA CYS A 102 5.24 23.90 52.94
C CYS A 102 6.09 22.63 52.74
N ALA A 103 7.31 22.65 53.25
CA ALA A 103 8.26 21.55 53.15
C ALA A 103 7.74 20.22 53.71
N THR A 104 6.98 20.25 54.81
CA THR A 104 6.42 19.02 55.42
C THR A 104 5.35 18.37 54.56
N CYS A 105 4.51 19.17 53.90
CA CYS A 105 3.51 18.65 52.96
C CYS A 105 4.18 18.18 51.66
N ALA A 106 5.24 18.84 51.20
CA ALA A 106 6.02 18.40 50.04
C ALA A 106 6.68 17.03 50.27
N GLU A 107 7.27 16.81 51.45
CA GLU A 107 7.85 15.53 51.81
C GLU A 107 6.79 14.42 51.89
N GLU A 108 5.65 14.69 52.52
CA GLU A 108 4.54 13.74 52.60
C GLU A 108 3.94 13.43 51.22
N ALA A 109 3.76 14.45 50.37
CA ALA A 109 3.29 14.29 49.01
C ALA A 109 4.23 13.41 48.17
N LEU A 110 5.54 13.55 48.35
CA LEU A 110 6.54 12.72 47.69
C LEU A 110 6.49 11.27 48.19
N ARG A 111 6.33 11.05 49.50
CA ARG A 111 6.12 9.70 50.07
C ARG A 111 4.86 9.05 49.54
N LEU A 112 3.75 9.78 49.48
CA LEU A 112 2.47 9.29 48.95
C LEU A 112 2.59 8.94 47.45
N ARG A 113 3.22 9.78 46.63
CA ARG A 113 3.46 9.45 45.21
C ARG A 113 4.34 8.21 45.02
N ASN A 114 5.38 8.06 45.83
CA ASN A 114 6.20 6.85 45.81
C ASN A 114 5.39 5.60 46.19
N ALA A 115 4.48 5.71 47.16
CA ALA A 115 3.60 4.62 47.56
C ALA A 115 2.54 4.29 46.49
N VAL A 116 1.99 5.29 45.79
CA VAL A 116 1.09 5.08 44.64
C VAL A 116 1.80 4.31 43.53
N GLY A 117 3.09 4.59 43.29
CA GLY A 117 3.90 3.83 42.33
C GLY A 117 4.03 2.33 42.66
N LEU A 118 3.86 1.93 43.92
CA LEU A 118 3.84 0.52 44.33
C LEU A 118 2.46 -0.15 44.19
N LEU A 119 1.39 0.65 44.07
CA LEU A 119 0.01 0.19 43.90
C LEU A 119 -0.41 0.13 42.43
N HIS A 120 0.30 0.81 41.55
CA HIS A 120 0.05 0.78 40.11
C HIS A 120 0.55 -0.56 39.54
N GLN A 121 -0.35 -1.38 39.00
CA GLN A 121 0.08 -2.49 38.14
C GLN A 121 0.79 -1.87 36.92
N GLU A 122 1.91 -2.45 36.49
CA GLU A 122 2.58 -2.02 35.26
C GLU A 122 1.60 -2.13 34.09
N ASP A 123 1.00 -1.00 33.68
CA ASP A 123 0.24 -0.94 32.44
C ASP A 123 1.19 -1.25 31.29
N SER A 124 0.79 -2.12 30.37
CA SER A 124 1.59 -2.42 29.19
C SER A 124 1.89 -1.12 28.44
N LEU A 125 3.19 -0.87 28.19
CA LEU A 125 3.66 0.23 27.34
C LEU A 125 3.38 0.00 25.85
N ASP A 126 2.75 -1.13 25.50
CA ASP A 126 2.40 -1.44 24.12
C ASP A 126 1.33 -0.48 23.62
N LEU A 127 1.71 0.35 22.65
CA LEU A 127 0.76 1.18 21.93
C LEU A 127 -0.24 0.30 21.21
N ASN A 128 -1.51 0.71 21.21
CA ASN A 128 -2.53 0.06 20.41
C ASN A 128 -2.03 -0.03 18.94
N PRO A 129 -1.97 -1.22 18.32
CA PRO A 129 -1.39 -1.40 16.99
C PRO A 129 -2.10 -0.57 15.90
N LEU A 130 -3.37 -0.22 16.12
CA LEU A 130 -4.15 0.65 15.22
C LEU A 130 -3.88 2.14 15.44
N LEU A 131 -3.12 2.54 16.48
CA LEU A 131 -2.84 3.94 16.76
C LEU A 131 -2.13 4.61 15.59
N ARG A 132 -1.10 3.96 15.04
CA ARG A 132 -0.36 4.48 13.87
C ARG A 132 -1.30 4.72 12.69
N ALA A 133 -2.13 3.74 12.35
CA ALA A 133 -3.08 3.84 11.24
C ALA A 133 -4.07 5.00 11.46
N ARG A 134 -4.67 5.09 12.65
CA ARG A 134 -5.61 6.17 13.02
C ARG A 134 -4.96 7.55 13.00
N VAL A 135 -3.72 7.68 13.48
CA VAL A 135 -2.97 8.94 13.45
C VAL A 135 -2.66 9.35 12.01
N LEU A 136 -2.20 8.41 11.18
CA LEU A 136 -1.93 8.68 9.76
C LEU A 136 -3.20 9.07 9.01
N GLU A 137 -4.31 8.36 9.21
CA GLU A 137 -5.61 8.69 8.62
C GLU A 137 -6.07 10.09 9.04
N GLY A 138 -6.01 10.42 10.33
CA GLY A 138 -6.34 11.75 10.83
C GLY A 138 -5.44 12.85 10.24
N CYS A 139 -4.14 12.58 10.08
CA CYS A 139 -3.20 13.50 9.45
C CYS A 139 -3.50 13.71 7.96
N LEU A 140 -3.77 12.64 7.22
CA LEU A 140 -4.10 12.69 5.79
C LEU A 140 -5.47 13.34 5.53
N GLY A 141 -6.44 13.15 6.43
CA GLY A 141 -7.73 13.84 6.39
C GLY A 141 -7.60 15.34 6.59
N ARG A 142 -6.72 15.79 7.51
CA ARG A 142 -6.45 17.22 7.74
C ARG A 142 -5.64 17.85 6.60
N ARG A 143 -4.75 17.09 5.96
CA ARG A 143 -3.90 17.57 4.86
C ARG A 143 -4.00 16.62 3.66
N PRO A 144 -5.11 16.70 2.89
CA PRO A 144 -5.30 15.83 1.74
C PRO A 144 -4.21 16.08 0.69
N ALA A 145 -3.85 15.02 -0.04
CA ALA A 145 -2.93 15.15 -1.16
C ALA A 145 -3.51 16.10 -2.20
N ARG A 146 -2.72 17.08 -2.65
CA ARG A 146 -3.12 17.99 -3.72
C ARG A 146 -3.50 17.23 -5.00
N ILE A 147 -2.85 16.10 -5.23
CA ILE A 147 -3.05 15.22 -6.37
C ILE A 147 -3.15 13.80 -5.81
N PRO A 148 -4.38 13.28 -5.60
CA PRO A 148 -4.56 11.95 -5.06
C PRO A 148 -4.24 10.89 -6.11
N VAL A 149 -3.70 9.75 -5.66
CA VAL A 149 -3.59 8.54 -6.47
C VAL A 149 -5.01 8.01 -6.72
N PRO A 150 -5.37 7.60 -7.95
CA PRO A 150 -6.66 6.98 -8.22
C PRO A 150 -6.85 5.74 -7.35
N GLU A 151 -8.06 5.56 -6.82
CA GLU A 151 -8.34 4.48 -5.88
C GLU A 151 -7.92 3.09 -6.42
N TRP A 152 -8.18 2.81 -7.69
CA TRP A 152 -7.81 1.55 -8.36
C TRP A 152 -6.29 1.36 -8.55
N ALA A 153 -5.50 2.44 -8.50
CA ALA A 153 -4.04 2.36 -8.58
C ALA A 153 -3.37 2.23 -7.19
N GLY A 154 -4.12 2.45 -6.11
CA GLY A 154 -3.63 2.37 -4.73
C GLY A 154 -2.95 1.04 -4.36
N PRO A 155 -3.52 -0.14 -4.74
CA PRO A 155 -2.86 -1.42 -4.50
C PRO A 155 -1.48 -1.52 -5.16
N TYR A 156 -1.34 -1.09 -6.42
CA TYR A 156 -0.05 -1.13 -7.12
C TYR A 156 0.98 -0.18 -6.49
N ASP A 157 0.58 1.04 -6.13
CA ASP A 157 1.44 2.00 -5.44
C ASP A 157 1.96 1.43 -4.10
N ALA A 158 1.09 0.79 -3.33
CA ALA A 158 1.44 0.17 -2.05
C ALA A 158 2.37 -1.03 -2.23
N GLU A 159 2.04 -2.00 -3.09
CA GLU A 159 2.86 -3.21 -3.25
C GLU A 159 4.21 -2.90 -3.92
N ALA A 160 4.26 -1.95 -4.86
CA ALA A 160 5.52 -1.48 -5.43
C ALA A 160 6.40 -0.77 -4.38
N ALA A 161 5.81 0.02 -3.47
CA ALA A 161 6.55 0.65 -2.39
C ALA A 161 7.10 -0.38 -1.38
N ARG A 162 6.33 -1.44 -1.08
CA ARG A 162 6.76 -2.53 -0.20
C ARG A 162 7.90 -3.34 -0.81
N LEU A 163 7.81 -3.68 -2.10
CA LEU A 163 8.91 -4.34 -2.80
C LEU A 163 10.15 -3.42 -2.89
N ASP A 164 10.00 -2.11 -3.14
CA ASP A 164 11.13 -1.18 -3.12
C ASP A 164 11.83 -1.13 -1.75
N ALA A 165 11.06 -1.23 -0.65
CA ALA A 165 11.61 -1.30 0.70
C ALA A 165 12.46 -2.57 0.89
N LEU A 166 11.93 -3.74 0.52
CA LEU A 166 12.68 -5.00 0.52
C LEU A 166 13.97 -4.86 -0.31
N LEU A 167 13.87 -4.40 -1.55
CA LEU A 167 15.03 -4.30 -2.46
C LEU A 167 16.06 -3.27 -2.00
N ARG A 168 15.66 -2.27 -1.22
CA ARG A 168 16.57 -1.28 -0.64
C ARG A 168 17.45 -1.89 0.45
N ASP A 169 16.92 -2.84 1.20
CA ASP A 169 17.62 -3.50 2.29
C ASP A 169 18.57 -4.61 1.78
N LEU A 170 18.39 -5.06 0.54
CA LEU A 170 19.27 -6.04 -0.10
C LEU A 170 20.65 -5.44 -0.43
N GLY A 171 21.70 -6.10 0.08
CA GLY A 171 23.07 -5.89 -0.39
C GLY A 171 23.31 -6.39 -1.81
N ASP A 172 24.40 -5.93 -2.45
CA ASP A 172 24.73 -6.24 -3.85
C ASP A 172 24.82 -7.74 -4.17
N SER A 173 25.18 -8.58 -3.19
CA SER A 173 25.29 -10.04 -3.35
C SER A 173 23.94 -10.72 -3.60
N TYR A 174 22.87 -10.23 -2.99
CA TYR A 174 21.54 -10.87 -3.04
C TYR A 174 20.87 -10.73 -4.42
N TRP A 175 21.33 -9.81 -5.27
CA TRP A 175 20.78 -9.63 -6.61
C TRP A 175 20.95 -10.84 -7.54
N LYS A 176 21.88 -11.74 -7.19
CA LYS A 176 22.14 -13.00 -7.90
C LYS A 176 21.57 -14.22 -7.17
N GLU A 177 20.91 -14.04 -6.03
CA GLU A 177 20.31 -15.13 -5.28
C GLU A 177 19.23 -15.82 -6.14
N PRO A 178 19.24 -17.17 -6.22
CA PRO A 178 18.19 -17.93 -6.90
C PRO A 178 16.84 -17.79 -6.19
N VAL A 179 15.85 -17.36 -6.96
CA VAL A 179 14.44 -17.21 -6.65
C VAL A 179 13.67 -18.22 -7.47
N ARG A 180 12.86 -19.04 -6.80
CA ARG A 180 11.99 -20.01 -7.45
C ARG A 180 10.70 -19.33 -7.90
N MET A 181 10.57 -19.05 -9.20
CA MET A 181 9.30 -18.61 -9.77
C MET A 181 8.44 -19.82 -10.13
N GLN A 182 7.12 -19.71 -9.89
CA GLN A 182 6.14 -20.76 -10.11
C GLN A 182 4.94 -20.22 -10.88
N TRP A 183 4.40 -21.03 -11.78
CA TRP A 183 3.16 -20.75 -12.52
C TRP A 183 2.55 -22.06 -13.01
N PHE A 184 1.38 -22.00 -13.63
CA PHE A 184 0.65 -23.16 -14.12
C PHE A 184 0.45 -23.10 -15.64
N ASP A 185 0.99 -24.10 -16.36
CA ASP A 185 0.80 -24.27 -17.81
C ASP A 185 0.41 -25.72 -18.11
N GLY A 186 -0.88 -26.03 -17.91
CA GLY A 186 -1.42 -27.40 -17.95
C GLY A 186 -0.99 -28.29 -16.78
N ALA A 187 0.22 -28.06 -16.26
CA ALA A 187 0.80 -28.62 -15.06
C ALA A 187 1.59 -27.52 -14.32
N PRO A 188 1.91 -27.71 -13.02
CA PRO A 188 2.77 -26.80 -12.29
C PRO A 188 4.15 -26.70 -12.94
N VAL A 189 4.62 -25.48 -13.16
CA VAL A 189 5.95 -25.16 -13.68
C VAL A 189 6.72 -24.44 -12.59
N SER A 190 7.98 -24.83 -12.40
CA SER A 190 8.88 -24.18 -11.44
C SER A 190 10.25 -23.98 -12.08
N GLN A 191 10.75 -22.76 -12.07
CA GLN A 191 12.06 -22.40 -12.63
C GLN A 191 12.82 -21.46 -11.69
N GLN A 192 14.15 -21.52 -11.77
CA GLN A 192 15.05 -20.69 -10.96
C GLN A 192 15.49 -19.47 -11.76
N TYR A 193 15.31 -18.29 -11.17
CA TYR A 193 15.77 -17.02 -11.70
C TYR A 193 16.52 -16.25 -10.63
N THR A 194 17.32 -15.27 -10.98
CA THR A 194 17.92 -14.37 -9.99
C THR A 194 16.94 -13.29 -9.56
N VAL A 195 17.11 -12.70 -8.37
CA VAL A 195 16.38 -11.47 -7.96
C VAL A 195 16.40 -10.41 -9.07
N GLY A 196 17.55 -10.19 -9.70
CA GLY A 196 17.66 -9.25 -10.83
C GLY A 196 16.80 -9.63 -12.04
N GLN A 197 16.64 -10.92 -12.33
CA GLN A 197 15.76 -11.41 -13.39
C GLN A 197 14.29 -11.24 -13.04
N VAL A 198 13.89 -11.44 -11.77
CA VAL A 198 12.51 -11.20 -11.32
C VAL A 198 12.16 -9.71 -11.47
N ILE A 199 13.04 -8.79 -11.05
CA ILE A 199 12.81 -7.35 -11.23
C ILE A 199 12.81 -6.95 -12.71
N ALA A 200 13.66 -7.55 -13.53
CA ALA A 200 13.64 -7.33 -14.97
C ALA A 200 12.35 -7.82 -15.62
N HIS A 201 11.78 -8.94 -15.16
CA HIS A 201 10.48 -9.46 -15.58
C HIS A 201 9.35 -8.50 -15.18
N LEU A 202 9.28 -8.05 -13.93
CA LEU A 202 8.29 -7.06 -13.48
C LEU A 202 8.33 -5.78 -14.33
N SER A 203 9.53 -5.23 -14.57
CA SER A 203 9.72 -4.09 -15.48
C SER A 203 9.26 -4.37 -16.91
N ALA A 204 9.47 -5.59 -17.40
CA ALA A 204 9.09 -5.98 -18.75
C ALA A 204 7.58 -5.93 -18.90
N VAL A 205 6.83 -6.52 -17.98
CA VAL A 205 5.36 -6.52 -18.07
C VAL A 205 4.78 -5.14 -17.75
N ASP A 206 5.36 -4.38 -16.81
CA ASP A 206 4.98 -2.98 -16.53
C ASP A 206 5.20 -2.04 -17.75
N SER A 207 6.08 -2.43 -18.67
CA SER A 207 6.27 -1.67 -19.91
C SER A 207 5.08 -1.79 -20.88
N LEU A 208 4.25 -2.84 -20.76
CA LEU A 208 2.97 -2.94 -21.51
C LEU A 208 1.98 -1.88 -21.04
N VAL A 209 1.91 -1.64 -19.72
CA VAL A 209 1.11 -0.57 -19.12
C VAL A 209 1.68 0.80 -19.52
N SER A 210 3.00 0.94 -19.49
CA SER A 210 3.68 2.16 -19.94
C SER A 210 3.36 2.48 -21.40
N ARG A 211 3.34 1.46 -22.26
CA ARG A 211 2.99 1.55 -23.67
C ARG A 211 1.55 2.00 -23.88
N ALA A 212 0.59 1.46 -23.12
CA ALA A 212 -0.82 1.87 -23.18
C ALA A 212 -1.02 3.34 -22.74
N LEU A 213 -0.19 3.83 -21.82
CA LEU A 213 -0.14 5.22 -21.38
C LEU A 213 0.66 6.16 -22.32
N GLY A 214 1.29 5.62 -23.37
CA GLY A 214 2.14 6.40 -24.28
C GLY A 214 3.43 6.91 -23.64
N LEU A 215 3.88 6.30 -22.53
CA LEU A 215 5.12 6.67 -21.86
C LEU A 215 6.34 6.17 -22.65
N PRO A 216 7.42 6.96 -22.71
CA PRO A 216 8.63 6.54 -23.40
C PRO A 216 9.28 5.36 -22.67
N GLY A 217 9.89 4.46 -23.44
CA GLY A 217 10.70 3.37 -22.92
C GLY A 217 11.86 3.83 -22.03
N HIS A 218 12.02 3.18 -20.88
CA HIS A 218 13.16 3.38 -19.99
C HIS A 218 14.39 2.66 -20.55
N GLY A 219 15.11 3.37 -21.43
CA GLY A 219 16.38 2.92 -22.01
C GLY A 219 17.11 4.00 -22.82
N ARG A 220 16.59 5.24 -22.82
CA ARG A 220 17.21 6.37 -23.48
C ARG A 220 17.75 7.31 -22.40
N GLU A 221 19.07 7.25 -22.17
CA GLU A 221 19.79 8.50 -22.00
C GLU A 221 19.47 9.32 -23.26
N GLN A 222 18.54 10.27 -23.16
CA GLN A 222 18.46 11.30 -24.18
C GLN A 222 19.81 12.03 -24.11
N PRO A 223 20.60 12.09 -25.19
CA PRO A 223 21.77 12.94 -25.18
C PRO A 223 21.23 14.36 -24.96
N ARG A 224 21.50 14.94 -23.79
CA ARG A 224 21.30 16.37 -23.60
C ARG A 224 22.12 17.03 -24.71
N SER A 225 21.43 17.66 -25.65
CA SER A 225 22.02 18.34 -26.79
C SER A 225 23.17 19.23 -26.31
N ARG A 226 24.41 18.75 -26.46
CA ARG A 226 25.59 19.61 -26.45
C ARG A 226 25.66 20.18 -27.85
N THR A 227 25.33 21.45 -27.95
CA THR A 227 25.66 22.30 -29.09
C THR A 227 27.11 22.07 -29.50
N GLY A 228 27.33 21.51 -30.69
CA GLY A 228 28.64 21.19 -31.22
C GLY A 228 28.56 20.69 -32.65
N THR A 229 28.96 21.56 -33.56
CA THR A 229 29.11 21.48 -35.03
C THR A 229 29.40 20.11 -35.65
N ALA A 230 28.78 19.90 -36.82
CA ALA A 230 28.77 18.71 -37.65
C ALA A 230 30.14 18.22 -38.16
N ALA A 231 30.26 16.89 -38.32
CA ALA A 231 31.04 16.27 -39.38
C ALA A 231 30.30 15.01 -39.86
N ALA A 232 30.05 14.94 -41.17
CA ALA A 232 29.27 13.92 -41.84
C ALA A 232 30.03 12.58 -41.92
N GLY A 233 29.55 11.57 -41.20
CA GLY A 233 29.86 10.16 -41.43
C GLY A 233 28.58 9.41 -41.75
N ARG A 234 28.42 8.92 -42.99
CA ARG A 234 27.28 8.11 -43.42
C ARG A 234 27.38 6.69 -42.84
N GLY A 235 27.05 6.57 -41.56
CA GLY A 235 26.57 5.33 -40.97
C GLY A 235 25.20 5.63 -40.37
N ARG A 236 24.12 5.07 -40.90
CA ARG A 236 22.83 5.09 -40.18
C ARG A 236 23.10 4.44 -38.81
N PRO A 237 22.94 5.15 -37.67
CA PRO A 237 22.96 4.44 -36.40
C PRO A 237 21.82 3.43 -36.46
N ARG A 238 22.13 2.15 -36.22
CA ARG A 238 21.09 1.14 -35.94
C ARG A 238 20.21 1.76 -34.86
N ARG A 239 18.97 2.15 -35.20
CA ARG A 239 17.98 2.43 -34.16
C ARG A 239 17.88 1.14 -33.36
N GLY A 240 18.37 1.15 -32.12
CA GLY A 240 18.05 0.07 -31.19
C GLY A 240 16.52 -0.05 -31.16
N ARG A 241 16.00 -1.28 -31.06
CA ARG A 241 14.57 -1.49 -30.86
C ARG A 241 14.14 -0.65 -29.66
N GLY A 242 13.22 0.28 -29.87
CA GLY A 242 12.60 1.00 -28.76
C GLY A 242 11.64 0.07 -28.02
N GLU A 243 11.18 0.49 -26.84
CA GLU A 243 10.16 -0.25 -26.05
C GLU A 243 8.90 -0.59 -26.86
N ALA A 244 8.55 0.30 -27.80
CA ALA A 244 7.43 0.15 -28.72
C ALA A 244 7.65 -0.97 -29.77
N ASP A 245 8.91 -1.33 -30.05
CA ASP A 245 9.28 -2.38 -31.01
C ASP A 245 9.46 -3.76 -30.34
N LEU A 246 9.29 -3.83 -29.01
CA LEU A 246 9.32 -5.07 -28.26
C LEU A 246 7.99 -5.83 -28.41
N PRO A 247 8.00 -7.18 -28.35
CA PRO A 247 6.79 -8.00 -28.45
C PRO A 247 5.70 -7.62 -27.44
N VAL A 248 4.43 -7.87 -27.77
CA VAL A 248 3.30 -7.67 -26.83
C VAL A 248 3.17 -8.83 -25.85
N ASP A 249 3.58 -10.02 -26.30
CA ASP A 249 3.61 -11.23 -25.50
C ASP A 249 4.53 -11.05 -24.27
N PRO A 250 4.01 -11.22 -23.04
CA PRO A 250 4.77 -11.05 -21.79
C PRO A 250 6.04 -11.88 -21.74
N TRP A 251 5.99 -13.15 -22.14
CA TRP A 251 7.15 -14.04 -22.14
C TRP A 251 8.28 -13.53 -23.06
N GLN A 252 7.96 -13.28 -24.33
CA GLN A 252 8.95 -12.79 -25.30
C GLN A 252 9.53 -11.42 -24.89
N ARG A 253 8.71 -10.58 -24.26
CA ARG A 253 9.14 -9.29 -23.74
C ARG A 253 10.05 -9.45 -22.51
N THR A 254 9.70 -10.32 -21.56
CA THR A 254 10.53 -10.69 -20.41
C THR A 254 11.89 -11.19 -20.86
N ALA A 255 11.93 -12.11 -21.84
CA ALA A 255 13.19 -12.61 -22.40
C ALA A 255 14.07 -11.50 -23.00
N ALA A 256 13.47 -10.53 -23.71
CA ALA A 256 14.20 -9.37 -24.23
C ALA A 256 14.74 -8.44 -23.11
N HIS A 257 14.01 -8.29 -22.01
CA HIS A 257 14.46 -7.55 -20.84
C HIS A 257 15.59 -8.25 -20.12
N TRP A 258 15.53 -9.58 -19.93
CA TRP A 258 16.65 -10.34 -19.38
C TRP A 258 17.92 -10.16 -20.22
N GLU A 259 17.82 -10.30 -21.55
CA GLU A 259 18.99 -10.15 -22.42
C GLU A 259 19.60 -8.74 -22.38
N SER A 260 18.77 -7.69 -22.38
CA SER A 260 19.22 -6.30 -22.35
C SER A 260 19.76 -5.87 -20.99
N ARG A 261 19.30 -6.50 -19.89
CA ARG A 261 19.62 -6.09 -18.52
C ARG A 261 20.57 -7.04 -17.77
N LYS A 262 20.96 -8.18 -18.36
CA LYS A 262 21.80 -9.22 -17.73
C LYS A 262 23.12 -8.76 -17.11
N ARG A 263 23.65 -7.60 -17.55
CA ARG A 263 24.93 -7.04 -17.06
C ARG A 263 24.76 -5.84 -16.14
N LEU A 264 23.53 -5.40 -15.88
CA LEU A 264 23.29 -4.24 -15.03
C LEU A 264 23.50 -4.61 -13.55
N PRO A 265 24.13 -3.72 -12.76
CA PRO A 265 24.17 -3.88 -11.30
C PRO A 265 22.77 -3.85 -10.69
N GLY A 266 22.61 -4.52 -9.55
CA GLY A 266 21.35 -4.58 -8.82
C GLY A 266 20.75 -3.21 -8.48
N ALA A 267 21.56 -2.31 -7.92
CA ALA A 267 21.15 -0.94 -7.64
C ALA A 267 20.62 -0.19 -8.88
N THR A 268 21.16 -0.47 -10.07
CA THR A 268 20.68 0.09 -11.34
C THR A 268 19.34 -0.53 -11.74
N LEU A 269 19.19 -1.85 -11.62
CA LEU A 269 17.91 -2.53 -11.88
C LEU A 269 16.79 -1.98 -10.99
N ARG A 270 17.05 -1.87 -9.68
CA ARG A 270 16.12 -1.27 -8.72
C ARG A 270 15.74 0.16 -9.12
N SER A 271 16.73 1.00 -9.42
CA SER A 271 16.48 2.41 -9.76
C SER A 271 15.62 2.56 -11.01
N LEU A 272 15.88 1.77 -12.05
CA LEU A 272 15.10 1.79 -13.30
C LEU A 272 13.66 1.29 -13.07
N TRP A 273 13.49 0.19 -12.35
CA TRP A 273 12.16 -0.34 -12.02
C TRP A 273 11.37 0.65 -11.16
N ARG A 274 11.99 1.21 -10.11
CA ARG A 274 11.37 2.20 -9.23
C ARG A 274 10.97 3.48 -9.96
N GLU A 275 11.80 3.96 -10.89
CA GLU A 275 11.46 5.12 -11.71
C GLU A 275 10.24 4.83 -12.59
N GLN A 276 10.19 3.63 -13.20
CA GLN A 276 9.05 3.19 -14.01
C GLN A 276 7.76 3.13 -13.19
N THR A 277 7.78 2.48 -12.02
CA THR A 277 6.58 2.35 -11.16
C THR A 277 6.06 3.71 -10.72
N HIS A 278 6.97 4.61 -10.32
CA HIS A 278 6.63 5.99 -9.97
C HIS A 278 6.03 6.76 -11.15
N ASN A 279 6.57 6.59 -12.35
CA ASN A 279 6.04 7.26 -13.55
C ASN A 279 4.65 6.75 -13.92
N LEU A 280 4.37 5.45 -13.73
CA LEU A 280 3.04 4.88 -13.94
C LEU A 280 2.02 5.51 -12.99
N VAL A 281 2.29 5.45 -11.67
CA VAL A 281 1.41 6.01 -10.63
C VAL A 281 1.22 7.52 -10.81
N ARG A 282 2.32 8.25 -11.08
CA ARG A 282 2.26 9.68 -11.34
C ARG A 282 1.37 9.96 -12.55
N THR A 283 1.61 9.30 -13.68
CA THR A 283 0.85 9.56 -14.92
C THR A 283 -0.64 9.39 -14.71
N VAL A 284 -1.07 8.30 -14.06
CA VAL A 284 -2.51 8.07 -13.83
C VAL A 284 -3.11 9.04 -12.80
N SER A 285 -2.32 9.57 -11.87
CA SER A 285 -2.76 10.58 -10.91
C SER A 285 -3.03 11.96 -11.55
N PHE A 286 -2.40 12.25 -12.68
CA PHE A 286 -2.67 13.47 -13.47
C PHE A 286 -3.66 13.22 -14.62
N ALA A 287 -4.01 11.97 -14.88
CA ALA A 287 -4.90 11.61 -15.97
C ALA A 287 -6.38 11.80 -15.58
N GLY A 288 -7.22 12.15 -16.57
CA GLY A 288 -8.66 12.33 -16.35
C GLY A 288 -9.39 11.02 -16.03
N ARG A 289 -10.65 11.14 -15.58
CA ARG A 289 -11.49 9.99 -15.14
C ARG A 289 -11.62 8.84 -16.15
N GLY A 290 -11.43 9.10 -17.45
CA GLY A 290 -11.54 8.10 -18.51
C GLY A 290 -10.32 7.17 -18.68
N VAL A 291 -9.17 7.49 -18.07
CA VAL A 291 -7.92 6.74 -18.31
C VAL A 291 -8.01 5.27 -17.90
N GLY A 292 -8.80 4.97 -16.85
CA GLY A 292 -8.98 3.61 -16.33
C GLY A 292 -9.66 2.64 -17.31
N GLY A 293 -10.22 3.15 -18.40
CA GLY A 293 -10.83 2.35 -19.47
C GLY A 293 -9.90 2.04 -20.65
N LEU A 294 -8.68 2.59 -20.69
CA LEU A 294 -7.72 2.29 -21.76
C LEU A 294 -7.39 0.80 -21.78
N SER A 295 -7.32 0.20 -22.97
CA SER A 295 -6.98 -1.21 -23.12
C SER A 295 -5.47 -1.43 -23.00
N VAL A 296 -5.06 -2.34 -22.11
CA VAL A 296 -3.69 -2.85 -22.00
C VAL A 296 -3.66 -4.24 -22.62
N GLU A 297 -2.87 -4.41 -23.67
CA GLU A 297 -2.73 -5.69 -24.37
C GLU A 297 -1.61 -6.54 -23.78
N TYR A 298 -1.89 -7.82 -23.54
CA TYR A 298 -0.96 -8.84 -23.07
C TYR A 298 -0.76 -9.97 -24.10
N GLY A 299 -1.08 -9.71 -25.37
CA GLY A 299 -0.98 -10.68 -26.45
C GLY A 299 -2.31 -11.42 -26.65
N SER A 300 -2.54 -12.49 -25.89
CA SER A 300 -3.74 -13.33 -26.02
C SER A 300 -5.01 -12.72 -25.42
N PHE A 301 -4.86 -11.75 -24.52
CA PHE A 301 -5.97 -11.06 -23.86
C PHE A 301 -5.64 -9.57 -23.64
N SER A 302 -6.64 -8.82 -23.20
CA SER A 302 -6.48 -7.43 -22.76
C SER A 302 -7.24 -7.16 -21.48
N LEU A 303 -6.76 -6.18 -20.71
CA LEU A 303 -7.42 -5.67 -19.51
C LEU A 303 -7.65 -4.16 -19.64
N PRO A 304 -8.76 -3.61 -19.12
CA PRO A 304 -8.85 -2.19 -18.86
C PRO A 304 -7.72 -1.74 -17.93
N LEU A 305 -7.20 -0.52 -18.10
CA LEU A 305 -6.04 -0.03 -17.36
C LEU A 305 -6.20 -0.14 -15.84
N ARG A 306 -7.42 0.10 -15.33
CA ARG A 306 -7.71 -0.07 -13.89
C ARG A 306 -7.48 -1.51 -13.40
N ASP A 307 -7.86 -2.49 -14.21
CA ASP A 307 -7.74 -3.90 -13.90
C ASP A 307 -6.29 -4.35 -14.16
N ALA A 308 -5.61 -3.77 -15.16
CA ALA A 308 -4.18 -3.97 -15.36
C ALA A 308 -3.35 -3.50 -14.16
N PHE A 309 -3.69 -2.38 -13.52
CA PHE A 309 -2.99 -1.95 -12.30
C PHE A 309 -3.21 -2.91 -11.12
N LEU A 310 -4.41 -3.49 -10.98
CA LEU A 310 -4.68 -4.52 -9.98
C LEU A 310 -3.90 -5.81 -10.27
N ASP A 311 -3.83 -6.22 -11.54
CA ASP A 311 -2.99 -7.32 -12.02
C ASP A 311 -1.52 -7.07 -11.69
N ARG A 312 -0.99 -5.88 -12.00
CA ARG A 312 0.40 -5.52 -11.66
C ARG A 312 0.65 -5.48 -10.16
N ALA A 313 -0.33 -5.10 -9.35
CA ALA A 313 -0.22 -5.12 -7.90
C ALA A 313 -0.12 -6.56 -7.36
N PHE A 314 -0.95 -7.46 -7.88
CA PHE A 314 -0.91 -8.89 -7.57
C PHE A 314 0.46 -9.49 -7.91
N GLU A 315 0.94 -9.25 -9.13
CA GLU A 315 2.23 -9.74 -9.63
C GLU A 315 3.41 -9.18 -8.81
N CYS A 316 3.34 -7.90 -8.41
CA CYS A 316 4.34 -7.30 -7.54
C CYS A 316 4.38 -7.96 -6.16
N TRP A 317 3.22 -8.28 -5.57
CA TRP A 317 3.15 -8.94 -4.27
C TRP A 317 3.63 -10.40 -4.32
N ILE A 318 3.18 -11.18 -5.31
CA ILE A 318 3.61 -12.58 -5.48
C ILE A 318 5.12 -12.65 -5.65
N HIS A 319 5.69 -11.87 -6.56
CA HIS A 319 7.14 -11.89 -6.78
C HIS A 319 7.96 -11.25 -5.67
N ALA A 320 7.39 -10.31 -4.91
CA ALA A 320 8.03 -9.86 -3.68
C ALA A 320 8.09 -10.97 -2.63
N THR A 321 7.05 -11.80 -2.54
CA THR A 321 7.02 -12.99 -1.68
C THR A 321 8.07 -14.01 -2.14
N ASP A 322 8.16 -14.29 -3.45
CA ASP A 322 9.20 -15.18 -4.00
C ASP A 322 10.61 -14.72 -3.64
N ILE A 323 10.88 -13.42 -3.77
CA ILE A 323 12.18 -12.83 -3.41
C ILE A 323 12.39 -12.90 -1.90
N ALA A 324 11.38 -12.56 -1.10
CA ALA A 324 11.45 -12.57 0.35
C ALA A 324 11.77 -13.97 0.89
N GLU A 325 11.12 -15.00 0.35
CA GLU A 325 11.42 -16.41 0.67
C GLU A 325 12.86 -16.79 0.28
N ALA A 326 13.34 -16.34 -0.88
CA ALA A 326 14.68 -16.66 -1.35
C ALA A 326 15.81 -16.03 -0.50
N VAL A 327 15.53 -14.91 0.18
CA VAL A 327 16.52 -14.14 0.95
C VAL A 327 16.20 -14.09 2.46
N ASP A 328 15.29 -14.95 2.93
CA ASP A 328 14.83 -15.04 4.32
C ASP A 328 14.37 -13.68 4.91
N TYR A 329 13.63 -12.89 4.12
CA TYR A 329 13.09 -11.60 4.52
C TYR A 329 11.63 -11.72 5.00
N PRO A 330 11.24 -11.10 6.13
CA PRO A 330 9.85 -11.12 6.58
C PRO A 330 8.95 -10.30 5.65
N TYR A 331 7.92 -10.92 5.08
CA TYR A 331 7.02 -10.26 4.14
C TYR A 331 5.57 -10.71 4.32
N ASP A 332 4.74 -9.81 4.86
CA ASP A 332 3.34 -10.10 5.17
C ASP A 332 2.42 -10.05 3.92
N PRO A 333 1.18 -10.55 4.01
CA PRO A 333 0.18 -10.31 2.96
C PRO A 333 -0.17 -8.82 2.75
N PRO A 334 -0.81 -8.44 1.63
CA PRO A 334 -1.31 -7.09 1.38
C PRO A 334 -2.35 -6.66 2.42
N ALA A 335 -2.54 -5.35 2.56
CA ALA A 335 -3.62 -4.83 3.40
C ALA A 335 -4.98 -5.41 2.95
N PRO A 336 -5.91 -5.75 3.87
CA PRO A 336 -7.14 -6.47 3.54
C PRO A 336 -7.96 -5.86 2.39
N ARG A 337 -8.05 -4.52 2.33
CA ARG A 337 -8.76 -3.81 1.25
C ARG A 337 -8.07 -3.93 -0.11
N HIS A 338 -6.75 -4.04 -0.13
CA HIS A 338 -5.99 -4.26 -1.37
C HIS A 338 -6.12 -5.70 -1.81
N LEU A 339 -5.97 -6.64 -0.88
CA LEU A 339 -6.15 -8.07 -1.13
C LEU A 339 -7.55 -8.37 -1.71
N HIS A 340 -8.61 -7.81 -1.10
CA HIS A 340 -9.97 -7.94 -1.61
C HIS A 340 -10.12 -7.54 -3.08
N ARG A 341 -9.47 -6.45 -3.50
CA ARG A 341 -9.56 -5.99 -4.91
C ARG A 341 -8.79 -6.88 -5.87
N MET A 342 -7.69 -7.48 -5.42
CA MET A 342 -6.95 -8.47 -6.23
C MET A 342 -7.75 -9.76 -6.37
N ILE A 343 -8.38 -10.23 -5.28
CA ILE A 343 -9.30 -11.37 -5.27
C ILE A 343 -10.50 -11.10 -6.19
N ASP A 344 -11.12 -9.91 -6.09
CA ASP A 344 -12.24 -9.52 -6.95
C ASP A 344 -11.85 -9.56 -8.43
N LEU A 345 -10.67 -9.04 -8.79
CA LEU A 345 -10.18 -9.15 -10.16
C LEU A 345 -10.06 -10.62 -10.59
N ALA A 346 -9.37 -11.44 -9.81
CA ALA A 346 -9.18 -12.86 -10.13
C ALA A 346 -10.52 -13.58 -10.29
N ALA A 347 -11.47 -13.38 -9.36
CA ALA A 347 -12.81 -13.93 -9.41
C ALA A 347 -13.57 -13.50 -10.68
N ARG A 348 -13.49 -12.23 -11.08
CA ARG A 348 -14.09 -11.71 -12.32
C ARG A 348 -13.48 -12.32 -13.59
N LEU A 349 -12.23 -12.80 -13.55
CA LEU A 349 -11.57 -13.46 -14.67
C LEU A 349 -11.92 -14.96 -14.80
N LEU A 350 -12.34 -15.61 -13.71
CA LEU A 350 -12.60 -17.06 -13.68
C LEU A 350 -13.62 -17.54 -14.73
N PRO A 351 -14.77 -16.87 -14.98
CA PRO A 351 -15.72 -17.34 -15.99
C PRO A 351 -15.11 -17.40 -17.40
N THR A 352 -14.26 -16.42 -17.74
CA THR A 352 -13.56 -16.39 -19.03
C THR A 352 -12.50 -17.50 -19.09
N ALA A 353 -11.66 -17.64 -18.05
CA ALA A 353 -10.65 -18.69 -17.96
C ALA A 353 -11.28 -20.10 -18.06
N LEU A 354 -12.41 -20.33 -17.38
CA LEU A 354 -13.17 -21.56 -17.46
C LEU A 354 -13.67 -21.83 -18.90
N ALA A 355 -14.17 -20.80 -19.59
CA ALA A 355 -14.61 -20.92 -20.97
C ALA A 355 -13.45 -21.20 -21.94
N ASP A 356 -12.26 -20.61 -21.72
CA ASP A 356 -11.04 -20.92 -22.48
C ASP A 356 -10.64 -22.39 -22.30
N ARG A 357 -10.58 -22.86 -21.05
CA ARG A 357 -10.28 -24.27 -20.74
C ARG A 357 -11.28 -25.22 -21.37
N ARG A 358 -12.58 -24.88 -21.36
CA ARG A 358 -13.63 -25.68 -22.01
C ARG A 358 -13.41 -25.78 -23.51
N ARG A 359 -13.08 -24.66 -24.17
CA ARG A 359 -12.75 -24.63 -25.61
C ARG A 359 -11.52 -25.48 -25.93
N ALA A 360 -10.57 -25.57 -25.02
CA ALA A 360 -9.40 -26.43 -25.14
C ALA A 360 -9.66 -27.92 -24.81
N GLY A 361 -10.89 -28.29 -24.40
CA GLY A 361 -11.22 -29.66 -23.99
C GLY A 361 -10.61 -30.07 -22.65
N LEU A 362 -10.28 -29.11 -21.79
CA LEU A 362 -9.59 -29.32 -20.51
C LEU A 362 -10.54 -29.30 -19.29
N THR A 363 -11.85 -29.40 -19.53
CA THR A 363 -12.89 -29.41 -18.49
C THR A 363 -13.57 -30.77 -18.41
N MET A 364 -13.92 -31.20 -17.21
CA MET A 364 -14.62 -32.45 -16.94
C MET A 364 -16.14 -32.26 -16.88
N SER A 365 -16.59 -31.12 -16.37
CA SER A 365 -18.01 -30.83 -16.20
C SER A 365 -18.75 -30.78 -17.53
N SER A 366 -20.00 -31.23 -17.53
CA SER A 366 -20.85 -31.20 -18.72
C SER A 366 -21.03 -29.76 -19.22
N SER A 367 -20.80 -29.54 -20.51
CA SER A 367 -21.00 -28.23 -21.11
C SER A 367 -22.49 -27.95 -21.30
N ARG A 368 -22.93 -26.81 -20.75
CA ARG A 368 -24.24 -26.22 -21.01
C ARG A 368 -23.98 -24.76 -21.32
N LEU A 369 -24.17 -24.34 -22.57
CA LEU A 369 -23.99 -22.94 -22.93
C LEU A 369 -25.33 -22.22 -22.84
N VAL A 370 -25.33 -21.03 -22.24
CA VAL A 370 -26.51 -20.15 -22.19
C VAL A 370 -26.18 -18.80 -22.83
N ALA A 371 -27.21 -18.11 -23.31
CA ALA A 371 -27.05 -16.77 -23.88
C ALA A 371 -26.61 -15.77 -22.79
N ALA A 372 -25.88 -14.73 -23.19
CA ALA A 372 -25.50 -13.67 -22.27
C ALA A 372 -26.74 -13.01 -21.66
N GLY A 373 -26.68 -12.67 -20.37
CA GLY A 373 -27.81 -12.15 -19.60
C GLY A 373 -28.85 -13.19 -19.19
N SER A 374 -28.73 -14.45 -19.63
CA SER A 374 -29.59 -15.54 -19.15
C SER A 374 -29.05 -16.11 -17.83
N PRO A 375 -29.93 -16.61 -16.93
CA PRO A 375 -29.50 -17.39 -15.78
C PRO A 375 -28.72 -18.64 -16.22
N GLY A 376 -27.69 -19.00 -15.46
CA GLY A 376 -26.91 -20.21 -15.67
C GLY A 376 -26.43 -20.79 -14.35
N ARG A 377 -25.93 -22.02 -14.38
CA ARG A 377 -25.36 -22.67 -13.19
C ARG A 377 -24.23 -21.79 -12.62
N SER A 378 -24.20 -21.73 -11.30
CA SER A 378 -23.27 -20.90 -10.54
C SER A 378 -22.43 -21.74 -9.58
N LEU A 379 -21.20 -21.31 -9.36
CA LEU A 379 -20.40 -21.74 -8.21
C LEU A 379 -20.29 -20.57 -7.24
N LEU A 380 -20.54 -20.83 -5.95
CA LEU A 380 -20.20 -19.90 -4.89
C LEU A 380 -18.71 -20.07 -4.54
N LEU A 381 -17.94 -19.00 -4.66
CA LEU A 381 -16.59 -18.87 -4.14
C LEU A 381 -16.67 -18.00 -2.88
N GLU A 382 -16.51 -18.62 -1.72
CA GLU A 382 -16.40 -17.95 -0.42
C GLU A 382 -14.91 -17.81 -0.09
N ILE A 383 -14.47 -16.58 0.14
CA ILE A 383 -13.12 -16.30 0.60
C ILE A 383 -13.19 -15.78 2.03
N GLU A 384 -12.48 -16.45 2.93
CA GLU A 384 -12.43 -16.12 4.34
C GLU A 384 -11.42 -14.98 4.63
N GLY A 385 -11.53 -14.37 5.81
CA GLY A 385 -10.62 -13.33 6.31
C GLY A 385 -11.03 -11.89 6.00
N ASP A 386 -10.27 -10.92 6.50
CA ASP A 386 -10.62 -9.48 6.46
C ASP A 386 -10.66 -8.89 5.03
N GLY A 387 -9.99 -9.55 4.07
CA GLY A 387 -10.02 -9.22 2.65
C GLY A 387 -10.98 -10.09 1.84
N GLY A 388 -11.72 -10.99 2.50
CA GLY A 388 -12.58 -11.99 1.89
C GLY A 388 -13.91 -11.44 1.35
N GLY A 389 -14.81 -12.36 1.02
CA GLY A 389 -16.12 -12.07 0.46
C GLY A 389 -16.73 -13.27 -0.27
N ASP A 390 -17.90 -13.04 -0.87
CA ASP A 390 -18.66 -14.06 -1.60
C ASP A 390 -18.79 -13.66 -3.07
N TRP A 391 -18.38 -14.55 -3.98
CA TRP A 391 -18.54 -14.37 -5.42
C TRP A 391 -19.35 -15.53 -6.03
N TYR A 392 -20.40 -15.19 -6.78
CA TYR A 392 -21.11 -16.15 -7.61
C TYR A 392 -20.51 -16.14 -9.01
N LEU A 393 -19.89 -17.25 -9.40
CA LEU A 393 -19.21 -17.41 -10.67
C LEU A 393 -20.13 -18.11 -11.68
N SER A 394 -20.27 -17.53 -12.87
CA SER A 394 -21.01 -18.15 -13.96
C SER A 394 -20.23 -19.30 -14.58
N LEU A 395 -20.84 -20.49 -14.63
CA LEU A 395 -20.19 -21.70 -15.13
C LEU A 395 -20.45 -21.92 -16.62
N ASP A 396 -21.67 -21.63 -17.05
CA ASP A 396 -22.20 -22.05 -18.35
C ASP A 396 -21.66 -21.17 -19.51
N SER A 397 -21.60 -19.85 -19.30
CA SER A 397 -21.02 -18.88 -20.24
C SER A 397 -20.47 -17.67 -19.45
N PRO A 398 -19.39 -16.99 -19.90
CA PRO A 398 -18.86 -15.82 -19.19
C PRO A 398 -19.89 -14.70 -19.01
N GLY A 399 -20.79 -14.52 -19.99
CA GLY A 399 -21.86 -13.51 -19.94
C GLY A 399 -23.15 -13.97 -19.25
N ALA A 400 -23.20 -15.19 -18.68
CA ALA A 400 -24.39 -15.66 -17.97
C ALA A 400 -24.55 -14.94 -16.63
N VAL A 401 -25.80 -14.82 -16.16
CA VAL A 401 -26.10 -14.25 -14.84
C VAL A 401 -25.90 -15.34 -13.78
N ALA A 402 -24.90 -15.15 -12.93
CA ALA A 402 -24.68 -16.01 -11.77
C ALA A 402 -25.63 -15.61 -10.62
N SER A 403 -26.11 -16.59 -9.86
CA SER A 403 -27.04 -16.36 -8.75
C SER A 403 -26.92 -17.42 -7.67
N LYS A 404 -27.43 -17.09 -6.48
CA LYS A 404 -27.54 -18.02 -5.36
C LYS A 404 -28.47 -19.19 -5.67
N ASP A 405 -29.59 -18.93 -6.33
CA ASP A 405 -30.61 -19.94 -6.61
C ASP A 405 -30.12 -21.01 -7.60
N GLU A 406 -29.19 -20.67 -8.48
CA GLU A 406 -28.59 -21.57 -9.47
C GLU A 406 -27.23 -22.15 -9.00
N THR A 407 -26.92 -22.07 -7.70
CA THR A 407 -25.65 -22.56 -7.15
C THR A 407 -25.63 -24.09 -7.12
N VAL A 408 -24.70 -24.70 -7.87
CA VAL A 408 -24.51 -26.16 -7.95
C VAL A 408 -23.28 -26.65 -7.18
N ALA A 409 -22.40 -25.73 -6.81
CA ALA A 409 -21.18 -26.01 -6.07
C ALA A 409 -20.74 -24.82 -5.23
N HIS A 410 -20.03 -25.09 -4.15
CA HIS A 410 -19.48 -24.13 -3.22
C HIS A 410 -18.03 -24.51 -2.88
N VAL A 411 -17.13 -23.54 -2.98
CA VAL A 411 -15.73 -23.63 -2.54
C VAL A 411 -15.45 -22.52 -1.55
N ALA A 412 -14.92 -22.87 -0.38
CA ALA A 412 -14.50 -21.94 0.67
C ALA A 412 -13.00 -22.07 0.94
N MET A 413 -12.25 -20.96 1.00
CA MET A 413 -10.82 -20.97 1.35
C MET A 413 -10.32 -19.61 1.87
N ASP A 414 -9.12 -19.58 2.45
CA ASP A 414 -8.45 -18.33 2.83
C ASP A 414 -8.02 -17.50 1.61
N GLY A 415 -8.03 -16.17 1.74
CA GLY A 415 -7.69 -15.26 0.64
C GLY A 415 -6.26 -15.38 0.14
N VAL A 416 -5.29 -15.63 1.02
CA VAL A 416 -3.89 -15.85 0.60
C VAL A 416 -3.78 -17.19 -0.12
N GLU A 417 -4.44 -18.24 0.35
CA GLU A 417 -4.47 -19.54 -0.33
C GLU A 417 -5.09 -19.45 -1.74
N PHE A 418 -6.19 -18.71 -1.90
CA PHE A 418 -6.77 -18.46 -3.23
C PHE A 418 -5.80 -17.72 -4.16
N CYS A 419 -5.10 -16.71 -3.65
CA CYS A 419 -4.11 -15.98 -4.43
C CYS A 419 -2.91 -16.86 -4.81
N ARG A 420 -2.43 -17.74 -3.91
CA ARG A 420 -1.37 -18.70 -4.22
C ARG A 420 -1.82 -19.70 -5.29
N LEU A 421 -3.06 -20.16 -5.26
CA LEU A 421 -3.63 -20.97 -6.34
C LEU A 421 -3.67 -20.20 -7.66
N ALA A 422 -4.19 -18.97 -7.65
CA ALA A 422 -4.27 -18.11 -8.85
C ALA A 422 -2.89 -17.76 -9.43
N ALA A 423 -1.86 -17.73 -8.58
CA ALA A 423 -0.46 -17.55 -8.96
C ALA A 423 0.26 -18.85 -9.33
N GLY A 424 -0.42 -20.00 -9.34
CA GLY A 424 0.18 -21.30 -9.69
C GLY A 424 1.19 -21.84 -8.67
N HIS A 425 1.17 -21.33 -7.44
CA HIS A 425 2.07 -21.74 -6.35
C HIS A 425 1.57 -22.97 -5.59
N VAL A 426 0.30 -23.31 -5.75
CA VAL A 426 -0.33 -24.49 -5.15
C VAL A 426 -1.04 -25.26 -6.27
N LYS A 427 -0.91 -26.59 -6.27
CA LYS A 427 -1.61 -27.42 -7.24
C LYS A 427 -3.11 -27.39 -6.94
N PRO A 428 -3.98 -27.32 -7.97
CA PRO A 428 -5.43 -27.36 -7.76
C PRO A 428 -5.91 -28.53 -6.89
N GLU A 429 -5.26 -29.68 -6.96
CA GLU A 429 -5.59 -30.85 -6.14
C GLU A 429 -5.13 -30.78 -4.67
N GLU A 430 -4.15 -29.95 -4.37
CA GLU A 430 -3.50 -29.86 -3.06
C GLU A 430 -3.99 -28.65 -2.26
N ILE A 431 -4.86 -27.82 -2.84
CA ILE A 431 -5.37 -26.60 -2.20
C ILE A 431 -6.20 -26.93 -0.95
N ALA A 432 -5.92 -26.19 0.13
CA ALA A 432 -6.69 -26.27 1.36
C ALA A 432 -8.01 -25.50 1.21
N ALA A 433 -9.03 -26.19 0.70
CA ALA A 433 -10.35 -25.61 0.49
C ALA A 433 -11.49 -26.52 0.98
N GLY A 434 -12.50 -25.93 1.60
CA GLY A 434 -13.81 -26.55 1.81
C GLY A 434 -14.54 -26.70 0.48
N GLN A 435 -15.13 -27.86 0.23
CA GLN A 435 -15.75 -28.21 -1.06
C GLN A 435 -17.10 -28.89 -0.86
N LEU A 436 -18.15 -28.36 -1.50
CA LEU A 436 -19.51 -28.91 -1.44
C LEU A 436 -20.19 -28.83 -2.81
N GLY A 437 -20.89 -29.90 -3.23
CA GLY A 437 -21.64 -29.94 -4.48
C GLY A 437 -20.94 -30.70 -5.61
N ASP A 438 -21.13 -30.24 -6.85
CA ASP A 438 -20.60 -30.89 -8.06
C ASP A 438 -19.06 -30.87 -8.12
N ARG A 439 -18.44 -32.05 -8.02
CA ARG A 439 -16.97 -32.21 -7.97
C ARG A 439 -16.27 -31.87 -9.28
N ASP A 440 -16.91 -32.12 -10.41
CA ASP A 440 -16.30 -31.82 -11.72
C ASP A 440 -16.28 -30.31 -11.96
N VAL A 441 -17.35 -29.62 -11.54
CA VAL A 441 -17.41 -28.15 -11.54
C VAL A 441 -16.34 -27.56 -10.63
N ILE A 442 -16.21 -28.06 -9.40
CA ILE A 442 -15.20 -27.58 -8.44
C ILE A 442 -13.80 -27.75 -9.03
N ARG A 443 -13.48 -28.95 -9.55
CA ARG A 443 -12.20 -29.22 -10.20
C ARG A 443 -11.95 -28.25 -11.34
N ASP A 444 -12.91 -28.06 -12.22
CA ASP A 444 -12.75 -27.17 -13.38
C ASP A 444 -12.48 -25.72 -12.97
N VAL A 445 -13.13 -25.22 -11.92
CA VAL A 445 -12.92 -23.86 -11.41
C VAL A 445 -11.56 -23.71 -10.72
N LEU A 446 -11.13 -24.67 -9.90
CA LEU A 446 -9.79 -24.62 -9.27
C LEU A 446 -8.67 -24.62 -10.33
N PHE A 447 -8.84 -25.41 -11.39
CA PHE A 447 -7.93 -25.40 -12.52
C PHE A 447 -8.03 -24.13 -13.38
N ALA A 448 -9.20 -23.51 -13.48
CA ALA A 448 -9.36 -22.20 -14.11
C ALA A 448 -8.63 -21.11 -13.32
N ALA A 449 -8.70 -21.14 -11.99
CA ALA A 449 -7.94 -20.24 -11.13
C ALA A 449 -6.44 -20.39 -11.33
N ALA A 450 -5.90 -21.61 -11.29
CA ALA A 450 -4.48 -21.84 -11.54
C ALA A 450 -4.02 -21.34 -12.91
N SER A 451 -4.84 -21.48 -13.95
CA SER A 451 -4.52 -21.00 -15.30
C SER A 451 -4.51 -19.47 -15.48
N LEU A 452 -4.81 -18.69 -14.44
CA LEU A 452 -4.62 -17.23 -14.47
C LEU A 452 -3.13 -16.85 -14.37
N SER A 453 -2.33 -17.70 -13.72
CA SER A 453 -0.88 -17.52 -13.60
C SER A 453 -0.16 -17.62 -14.94
N ARG A 454 0.90 -16.84 -15.08
CA ARG A 454 1.73 -16.76 -16.29
C ARG A 454 3.07 -16.10 -15.95
N LEU A 455 4.02 -16.19 -16.88
CA LEU A 455 5.28 -15.44 -16.84
C LEU A 455 5.28 -14.30 -17.87
#